data_AF-A0A953E279-F1
#
_entry.id   AF-A0A953E279-F1
#
_cell.length_a   1.000
_cell.length_b   1.000
_cell.length_c   1.000
_cell.angle_alpha   90.00
_cell.angle_beta   90.00
_cell.angle_gamma   90.00
#
_symmetry.space_group_name_H-M   'P 1'
#
loop_
_entity.id
_entity.type
_entity.pdbx_description
1 polymer ?
#
loop_
_entity_poly.entity_id
_entity_poly.type
_entity_poly.pdbx_seq_one_letter_code
_entity_poly.pdbx_strand_id
1 'polypeptide(L)'
;INGQRLTALTSIREAGSAILVDYRPIIPPYRVDAIGPPDLPARFEATQTAALYRTWQQVYGLRFSVAPMSTLTLPAAGTILVHYAKPLAPNSVGGP
;
A
#
# COMPACT_ATOMS: atom_id res chain seq x y z
N ILE A 1 -0.69 2.07 -4.32
CA ILE A 1 -2.05 2.18 -4.90
C ILE A 1 -1.98 2.98 -6.19
N ASN A 2 -2.41 2.43 -7.33
CA ASN A 2 -2.30 3.04 -8.67
C ASN A 2 -0.91 3.64 -8.94
N GLY A 3 0.15 2.89 -8.63
CA GLY A 3 1.54 3.36 -8.74
C GLY A 3 2.02 4.35 -7.67
N GLN A 4 1.14 4.92 -6.84
CA GLN A 4 1.55 5.73 -5.68
C GLN A 4 2.07 4.83 -4.56
N ARG A 5 3.29 5.10 -4.10
CA ARG A 5 3.93 4.38 -2.99
C ARG A 5 3.32 4.82 -1.67
N LEU A 6 2.80 3.86 -0.90
CA LEU A 6 2.33 4.09 0.45
C LEU A 6 3.47 3.90 1.46
N THR A 7 3.49 4.75 2.48
CA THR A 7 4.38 4.66 3.64
C THR A 7 3.57 4.81 4.93
N ALA A 8 4.22 4.66 6.09
CA ALA A 8 3.59 4.93 7.38
C ALA A 8 3.11 6.38 7.54
N LEU A 9 3.59 7.31 6.71
CA LEU A 9 3.24 8.74 6.76
C LEU A 9 2.32 9.17 5.60
N THR A 10 1.95 8.24 4.72
CA THR A 10 1.07 8.57 3.60
C THR A 10 -0.32 8.94 4.11
N SER A 11 -0.77 10.12 3.72
CA SER A 11 -2.11 10.62 4.04
C SER A 11 -3.14 10.08 3.03
N ILE A 12 -4.30 9.68 3.53
CA ILE A 12 -5.43 9.25 2.71
C ILE A 12 -6.67 10.05 3.13
N ARG A 13 -7.32 10.71 2.17
CA ARG A 13 -8.51 11.55 2.39
C ARG A 13 -9.55 11.31 1.31
N GLU A 14 -10.82 11.42 1.67
CA GLU A 14 -11.91 11.43 0.69
C GLU A 14 -11.95 12.78 -0.06
N ALA A 15 -12.26 12.74 -1.36
CA ALA A 15 -12.47 13.92 -2.20
C ALA A 15 -13.54 13.65 -3.27
N GLY A 16 -14.80 13.55 -2.84
CA GLY A 16 -15.94 13.32 -3.72
C GLY A 16 -15.81 12.00 -4.49
N SER A 17 -15.57 12.07 -5.80
CA SER A 17 -15.38 10.88 -6.65
C SER A 17 -13.96 10.29 -6.63
N ALA A 18 -13.02 10.92 -5.92
CA ALA A 18 -11.64 10.49 -5.80
C ALA A 18 -11.24 10.28 -4.33
N ILE A 19 -10.13 9.58 -4.13
CA ILE A 19 -9.36 9.66 -2.88
C ILE A 19 -8.09 10.48 -3.14
N LEU A 20 -7.68 11.29 -2.17
CA LEU A 20 -6.36 11.91 -2.18
C LEU A 20 -5.37 10.99 -1.47
N VAL A 21 -4.26 10.68 -2.14
CA VAL A 21 -3.10 10.00 -1.57
C VAL A 21 -1.92 10.95 -1.67
N ASP A 22 -1.48 11.49 -0.52
CA ASP A 22 -0.49 12.58 -0.46
C ASP A 22 -0.83 13.74 -1.40
N TYR A 23 -2.08 14.21 -1.29
CA TYR A 23 -2.68 15.28 -2.11
C TYR A 23 -2.78 14.98 -3.61
N ARG A 24 -2.42 13.76 -4.06
CA ARG A 24 -2.63 13.33 -5.44
C ARG A 24 -3.99 12.66 -5.57
N PRO A 25 -4.89 13.14 -6.43
CA PRO A 25 -6.16 12.48 -6.66
C PRO A 25 -5.95 11.14 -7.36
N ILE A 26 -6.57 10.10 -6.81
CA ILE A 26 -6.65 8.77 -7.39
C ILE A 26 -8.14 8.46 -7.59
N ILE A 27 -8.50 8.04 -8.79
CA ILE A 27 -9.87 7.64 -9.17
C ILE A 27 -9.93 6.13 -9.46
N PRO A 28 -11.12 5.50 -9.35
CA PRO A 28 -11.30 4.10 -9.72
C PRO A 28 -10.99 3.83 -11.21
N PRO A 29 -10.62 2.59 -11.57
CA PRO A 29 -10.43 1.43 -10.70
C PRO A 29 -9.16 1.52 -9.86
N TYR A 30 -9.26 1.12 -8.60
CA TYR A 30 -8.12 1.08 -7.68
C TYR A 30 -7.38 -0.26 -7.78
N ARG A 31 -6.05 -0.20 -7.86
CA ARG A 31 -5.13 -1.32 -7.79
C ARG A 31 -4.19 -1.13 -6.61
N VAL A 32 -4.14 -2.13 -5.74
CA VAL A 32 -3.17 -2.22 -4.64
C VAL A 32 -2.16 -3.30 -5.00
N ASP A 33 -0.95 -2.87 -5.33
CA ASP A 33 0.18 -3.76 -5.55
C ASP A 33 1.01 -3.82 -4.26
N ALA A 34 1.30 -5.03 -3.77
CA ALA A 34 1.98 -5.25 -2.50
C ALA A 34 3.01 -6.38 -2.62
N ILE A 35 4.14 -6.19 -1.93
CA ILE A 35 5.18 -7.21 -1.75
C ILE A 35 5.09 -7.70 -0.31
N GLY A 36 5.08 -9.01 -0.11
CA GLY A 36 5.00 -9.62 1.21
C GLY A 36 5.35 -11.10 1.18
N PRO A 37 5.12 -11.82 2.29
CA PRO A 37 5.39 -13.25 2.36
C PRO A 37 4.53 -14.04 1.36
N PRO A 38 4.92 -15.28 1.01
CA PRO A 38 4.20 -16.10 0.03
C PRO A 38 2.72 -16.34 0.37
N ASP A 39 2.38 -16.31 1.66
CA ASP A 39 1.01 -16.50 2.17
C ASP A 39 0.18 -15.21 2.23
N LEU A 40 0.73 -14.06 1.80
CA LEU A 40 0.05 -12.76 1.82
C LEU A 40 -1.33 -12.80 1.14
N PRO A 41 -1.53 -13.41 -0.04
CA PRO A 41 -2.85 -13.47 -0.68
C PRO A 41 -3.88 -14.22 0.18
N ALA A 42 -3.49 -15.37 0.74
CA ALA A 42 -4.35 -16.16 1.62
C ALA A 42 -4.70 -15.41 2.91
N ARG A 43 -3.71 -14.73 3.51
CA ARG A 43 -3.92 -13.88 4.68
C ARG A 43 -4.88 -12.73 4.40
N PHE A 44 -4.79 -12.11 3.23
CA PHE A 44 -5.71 -11.05 2.83
C PHE A 44 -7.13 -11.58 2.62
N GLU A 45 -7.29 -12.70 1.92
CA GLU A 45 -8.61 -13.34 1.70
C GLU A 45 -9.30 -13.76 3.01
N ALA A 46 -8.52 -14.06 4.06
CA ALA A 46 -9.06 -14.36 5.40
C ALA A 46 -9.54 -13.12 6.19
N THR A 47 -9.37 -11.90 5.68
CA THR A 47 -9.78 -10.67 6.37
C THR A 47 -11.27 -10.37 6.20
N GLN A 48 -11.86 -9.66 7.17
CA GLN A 48 -13.23 -9.13 7.06
C GLN A 48 -13.37 -8.18 5.85
N THR A 49 -12.31 -7.45 5.49
CA THR A 49 -12.29 -6.58 4.31
C THR A 49 -12.47 -7.38 3.03
N ALA A 50 -11.74 -8.47 2.83
CA ALA A 50 -11.92 -9.32 1.67
C ALA A 50 -13.34 -9.89 1.62
N ALA A 51 -13.86 -10.39 2.75
CA ALA A 51 -15.23 -10.88 2.84
C ALA A 51 -16.27 -9.81 2.42
N LEU A 52 -16.13 -8.57 2.92
CA LEU A 52 -17.01 -7.45 2.57
C LEU A 52 -16.99 -7.14 1.06
N TYR A 53 -15.80 -7.06 0.44
CA TYR A 53 -15.68 -6.81 -0.99
C TYR A 53 -16.25 -7.96 -1.84
N ARG A 54 -16.12 -9.22 -1.39
CA ARG A 54 -16.76 -10.38 -2.03
C ARG A 54 -18.29 -10.27 -1.96
N THR A 55 -18.85 -9.87 -0.82
CA THR A 55 -20.28 -9.60 -0.70
C THR A 55 -20.72 -8.49 -1.65
N TRP A 56 -19.98 -7.38 -1.74
CA TRP A 56 -20.32 -6.31 -2.69
C TRP A 56 -20.20 -6.73 -4.15
N GLN A 57 -19.24 -7.58 -4.48
CA GLN A 57 -19.15 -8.18 -5.82
C GLN A 57 -20.39 -9.01 -6.15
N GLN A 58 -20.88 -9.82 -5.20
CA GLN A 58 -22.05 -10.68 -5.39
C GLN A 58 -23.37 -9.90 -5.43
N VAL A 59 -23.54 -8.94 -4.51
CA VAL A 59 -24.81 -8.21 -4.32
C VAL A 59 -24.94 -7.02 -5.26
N TYR A 60 -23.85 -6.30 -5.52
CA TYR A 60 -23.86 -5.04 -6.27
C TYR A 60 -23.09 -5.11 -7.59
N GLY A 61 -22.54 -6.27 -7.97
CA GLY A 61 -21.79 -6.43 -9.22
C GLY A 61 -20.44 -5.70 -9.23
N LEU A 62 -19.92 -5.35 -8.05
CA LEU A 62 -18.67 -4.61 -7.91
C LEU A 62 -17.48 -5.44 -8.42
N ARG A 63 -16.58 -4.82 -9.19
CA ARG A 63 -15.39 -5.52 -9.70
C ARG A 63 -14.32 -5.62 -8.62
N PHE A 64 -14.08 -6.84 -8.13
CA PHE A 64 -13.05 -7.13 -7.14
C PHE A 64 -12.28 -8.40 -7.49
N SER A 65 -10.95 -8.34 -7.36
CA SER A 65 -10.06 -9.46 -7.65
C SER A 65 -8.76 -9.34 -6.86
N VAL A 66 -8.24 -10.48 -6.42
CA VAL A 66 -6.92 -10.62 -5.80
C VAL A 66 -6.14 -11.61 -6.65
N ALA A 67 -4.91 -11.27 -7.00
CA ALA A 67 -4.06 -12.12 -7.84
C ALA A 67 -2.62 -12.15 -7.30
N PRO A 68 -2.03 -13.34 -7.10
CA PRO A 68 -0.62 -13.46 -6.76
C PRO A 68 0.26 -13.08 -7.97
N MET A 69 1.44 -12.53 -7.69
CA MET A 69 2.47 -12.25 -8.70
C MET A 69 3.82 -12.80 -8.24
N SER A 70 4.57 -13.42 -9.15
CA SER A 70 5.90 -13.97 -8.87
C SER A 70 6.99 -12.90 -8.83
N THR A 71 6.82 -11.81 -9.55
CA THR A 71 7.77 -10.69 -9.59
C THR A 71 6.99 -9.39 -9.73
N LEU A 72 7.39 -8.39 -8.94
CA LEU A 72 6.72 -7.10 -8.88
C LEU A 72 7.76 -6.02 -8.61
N THR A 73 7.74 -4.95 -9.41
CA THR A 73 8.55 -3.76 -9.18
C THR A 73 7.63 -2.63 -8.74
N LEU A 74 7.91 -2.04 -7.57
CA LEU A 74 7.13 -0.96 -7.00
C LEU A 74 7.95 0.33 -6.92
N PRO A 75 7.36 1.50 -7.16
CA PRO A 75 8.04 2.77 -6.97
C PRO A 75 8.58 2.94 -5.55
N ALA A 76 9.75 3.55 -5.44
CA ALA A 76 10.29 4.01 -4.17
C ALA A 76 9.40 5.11 -3.58
N ALA A 77 9.46 5.27 -2.25
CA ALA A 77 8.79 6.40 -1.61
C ALA A 77 9.58 7.68 -1.89
N GLY A 78 8.90 8.82 -1.91
CA GLY A 78 9.57 10.11 -1.96
C GLY A 78 10.48 10.31 -0.75
N THR A 79 11.59 11.04 -0.94
CA THR A 79 12.52 11.35 0.14
C THR A 79 11.87 12.35 1.11
N ILE A 80 11.91 12.02 2.40
CA ILE A 80 11.55 12.95 3.47
C ILE A 80 12.80 13.76 3.80
N LEU A 81 12.72 15.08 3.68
CA LEU A 81 13.80 15.95 4.09
C LEU A 81 13.73 16.14 5.61
N VAL A 82 14.80 15.74 6.28
CA VAL A 82 14.92 15.84 7.73
C VAL A 82 15.69 17.10 8.08
N HIS A 83 15.03 18.07 8.72
CA HIS A 83 15.66 19.34 9.09
C HIS A 83 16.46 19.28 10.39
N TYR A 84 16.00 18.49 11.37
CA TYR A 84 16.56 18.50 12.73
C TYR A 84 17.14 17.16 13.16
N ALA A 85 16.49 16.05 12.79
CA ALA A 85 16.95 14.73 13.19
C ALA A 85 18.26 14.39 12.46
N LYS A 86 19.18 13.79 13.19
CA LYS A 86 20.42 13.23 12.65
C LYS A 86 20.44 11.74 13.01
N PRO A 87 20.91 10.86 12.11
CA PRO A 87 21.17 9.48 12.48
C PRO A 87 22.11 9.45 13.69
N LEU A 88 21.81 8.60 14.66
CA LEU A 88 22.82 8.23 15.65
C LEU A 88 24.01 7.64 14.89
N ALA A 89 25.22 8.08 15.25
CA ALA A 89 26.42 7.47 14.69
C ALA A 89 26.33 5.95 14.90
N PRO A 90 26.62 5.14 13.87
CA PRO A 90 26.62 3.69 14.05
C PRO A 90 27.61 3.37 15.16
N ASN A 91 27.17 2.62 16.18
CA ASN A 91 28.10 2.08 17.16
C ASN A 91 29.12 1.26 16.38
N SER A 92 30.38 1.71 16.39
CA SER A 92 31.50 0.95 15.86
C SER A 92 31.60 -0.32 16.70
N VAL A 93 30.94 -1.39 16.26
CA VAL A 93 31.28 -2.73 16.71
C VAL A 93 32.69 -2.93 16.18
N GLY A 94 33.68 -2.75 17.05
CA GLY A 94 35.08 -2.90 16.72
C GLY A 94 35.31 -4.27 16.11
N GLY A 95 36.00 -4.32 14.98
CA GLY A 95 36.68 -5.52 14.52
C GLY A 95 38.19 -5.35 14.68
N PRO A 96 38.99 -6.32 14.23
CA PRO A 96 38.74 -7.77 14.16
C PRO A 96 39.00 -8.50 15.48
#